data_AF-A0A803Y3A1-F1
#
_entry.id   AF-A0A803Y3A1-F1
#
_cell.length_a   1.000
_cell.length_b   1.000
_cell.length_c   1.000
_cell.angle_alpha   90.00
_cell.angle_beta   90.00
_cell.angle_gamma   90.00
#
_symmetry.space_group_name_H-M   'P 1'
#
loop_
_entity.id
_entity.type
_entity.pdbx_description
1 polymer ?
#
loop_
_entity_poly.entity_id
_entity_poly.type
_entity_poly.pdbx_seq_one_letter_code
_entity_poly.pdbx_strand_id
1 'polypeptide(L)'
;GAPAVCSIVGNAPFPKASKLLFKIKIKKNFVRLGDSLTLNCSHKESGTWTMYWYKQPVGKNASLQLVVRSVEGTKAEFEEDFKSRFQSSGTKANSLSVTIDHVLLSDSGTYFCAKQDTL
;
A
#
# COMPACT_ATOMS: atom_id res chain seq x y z
N GLY A 1 -16.79 3.04 38.99
CA GLY A 1 -16.15 2.04 39.88
C GLY A 1 -15.92 0.80 39.04
N ALA A 2 -14.67 0.50 38.65
CA ALA A 2 -13.58 -0.08 39.44
C ALA A 2 -13.73 -1.61 39.57
N PRO A 3 -12.64 -2.38 39.71
CA PRO A 3 -11.39 -2.36 38.95
C PRO A 3 -11.01 -3.79 38.48
N ALA A 4 -10.01 -3.94 37.61
CA ALA A 4 -9.25 -5.18 37.53
C ALA A 4 -7.78 -4.85 37.30
N VAL A 5 -7.03 -4.85 38.40
CA VAL A 5 -5.57 -4.88 38.38
C VAL A 5 -5.17 -6.35 38.36
N CYS A 6 -4.27 -6.72 37.46
CA CYS A 6 -3.41 -7.88 37.68
C CYS A 6 -1.99 -7.48 37.27
N SER A 7 -1.15 -7.27 38.28
CA SER A 7 0.30 -7.13 38.11
C SER A 7 0.93 -8.50 38.26
N ILE A 8 1.74 -8.92 37.28
CA ILE A 8 2.89 -9.80 37.53
C ILE A 8 4.03 -9.31 36.63
N VAL A 9 5.15 -8.94 37.26
CA VAL A 9 6.44 -8.67 36.64
C VAL A 9 7.04 -10.00 36.18
N GLY A 10 7.52 -10.09 34.94
CA GLY A 10 8.24 -11.24 34.42
C GLY A 10 8.95 -10.92 33.11
N ASN A 11 10.28 -10.96 33.14
CA ASN A 11 11.19 -10.74 32.01
C ASN A 11 10.88 -11.63 30.79
N ALA A 12 11.23 -11.13 29.61
CA ALA A 12 11.11 -11.77 28.29
C ALA A 12 11.46 -13.27 28.28
N PRO A 13 10.78 -14.06 27.43
CA PRO A 13 11.31 -14.28 26.09
C PRO A 13 10.23 -14.20 25.00
N PHE A 14 10.66 -13.81 23.80
CA PHE A 14 9.93 -13.82 22.52
C PHE A 14 8.70 -14.73 22.46
N PRO A 15 7.54 -14.26 21.96
CA PRO A 15 6.45 -15.16 21.62
C PRO A 15 6.95 -16.17 20.58
N LYS A 16 6.79 -17.46 20.91
CA LYS A 16 7.13 -18.61 20.06
C LYS A 16 6.56 -18.38 18.66
N ALA A 17 7.43 -18.33 17.66
CA ALA A 17 7.01 -18.31 16.26
C ALA A 17 6.40 -19.67 15.91
N SER A 18 5.07 -19.78 15.94
CA SER A 18 4.37 -20.84 15.26
C SER A 18 4.65 -20.70 13.77
N LYS A 19 5.29 -21.70 13.16
CA LYS A 19 5.56 -21.74 11.73
C LYS A 19 4.23 -21.87 10.99
N LEU A 20 3.57 -20.75 10.71
CA LEU A 20 2.38 -20.73 9.89
C LEU A 20 2.85 -20.88 8.45
N LEU A 21 2.72 -22.09 7.90
CA LEU A 21 2.79 -22.33 6.47
C LEU A 21 1.59 -21.63 5.82
N PHE A 22 1.71 -20.33 5.63
CA PHE A 22 0.79 -19.60 4.77
C PHE A 22 0.96 -20.18 3.37
N LYS A 23 -0.08 -20.86 2.88
CA LYS A 23 -0.18 -21.20 1.45
C LYS A 23 -0.04 -19.90 0.66
N ILE A 24 1.08 -19.75 -0.04
CA ILE A 24 1.36 -18.57 -0.87
C ILE A 24 0.32 -18.55 -1.99
N LYS A 25 -0.71 -17.72 -1.85
CA LYS A 25 -1.62 -17.40 -2.96
C LYS A 25 -0.90 -16.36 -3.81
N ILE A 26 -0.10 -16.82 -4.78
CA ILE A 26 0.62 -15.92 -5.70
C ILE A 26 -0.43 -15.24 -6.59
N LYS A 27 -0.96 -14.08 -6.17
CA LYS A 27 -1.58 -13.12 -7.10
C LYS A 27 -0.45 -12.42 -7.86
N LYS A 28 0.20 -13.10 -8.80
CA LYS A 28 1.13 -12.47 -9.74
C LYS A 28 0.32 -11.96 -10.92
N ASN A 29 0.20 -10.64 -11.02
CA ASN A 29 -0.15 -10.00 -12.28
C ASN A 29 1.15 -9.90 -13.08
N PHE A 30 1.33 -10.77 -14.07
CA PHE A 30 2.37 -10.61 -15.06
C PHE A 30 1.84 -9.66 -16.13
N VAL A 31 2.49 -8.52 -16.31
CA VAL A 31 2.19 -7.58 -17.39
C VAL A 31 3.35 -7.58 -18.36
N ARG A 32 3.09 -7.38 -19.66
CA ARG A 32 4.17 -7.30 -20.64
C ARG A 32 4.79 -5.92 -20.58
N LEU A 33 6.09 -5.85 -20.87
CA LEU A 33 6.76 -4.56 -21.00
C LEU A 33 6.10 -3.75 -22.13
N GLY A 34 5.90 -2.46 -21.90
CA GLY A 34 5.20 -1.57 -22.84
C GLY A 34 3.67 -1.57 -22.72
N ASP A 35 3.05 -2.54 -22.06
CA ASP A 35 1.61 -2.51 -21.76
C ASP A 35 1.31 -1.53 -20.62
N SER A 36 0.03 -1.13 -20.48
CA SER A 36 -0.44 -0.41 -19.30
C SER A 36 -0.98 -1.36 -18.22
N LEU A 37 -0.76 -1.02 -16.96
CA LEU A 37 -1.26 -1.76 -15.79
C LEU A 37 -2.02 -0.83 -14.85
N THR A 38 -3.20 -1.23 -14.39
CA THR A 38 -3.94 -0.50 -13.36
C THR A 38 -3.87 -1.22 -12.01
N LEU A 39 -3.34 -0.52 -11.01
CA LEU A 39 -3.38 -0.88 -9.60
C LEU A 39 -4.66 -0.32 -8.98
N ASN A 40 -5.45 -1.17 -8.34
CA ASN A 40 -6.71 -0.77 -7.71
C ASN A 40 -6.64 -1.08 -6.21
N CYS A 41 -6.98 -0.10 -5.38
CA CYS A 41 -7.16 -0.27 -3.95
C CYS A 41 -8.48 0.35 -3.53
N SER A 42 -9.33 -0.42 -2.85
CA SER A 42 -10.65 0.00 -2.39
C SER A 42 -10.88 -0.49 -0.97
N HIS A 43 -11.39 0.37 -0.09
CA HIS A 43 -11.77 0.02 1.27
C HIS A 43 -13.30 0.01 1.43
N LYS A 44 -13.81 -0.89 2.28
CA LYS A 44 -15.25 -0.99 2.57
C LYS A 44 -15.74 0.01 3.61
N GLU A 45 -14.81 0.63 4.35
CA GLU A 45 -15.13 1.59 5.38
C GLU A 45 -15.63 2.89 4.75
N SER A 46 -16.72 3.43 5.29
CA SER A 46 -17.25 4.74 4.94
C SER A 46 -16.44 5.85 5.61
N GLY A 47 -16.17 6.94 4.91
CA GLY A 47 -15.43 8.09 5.42
C GLY A 47 -14.68 8.81 4.31
N THR A 48 -14.23 10.04 4.57
CA THR A 48 -13.34 10.79 3.67
C THR A 48 -11.91 10.56 4.10
N TRP A 49 -11.13 9.87 3.26
CA TRP A 49 -9.76 9.49 3.60
C TRP A 49 -8.75 10.13 2.66
N THR A 50 -7.55 10.35 3.21
CA THR A 50 -6.36 10.49 2.37
C THR A 50 -5.80 9.11 2.10
N MET A 51 -5.68 8.74 0.82
CA MET A 51 -5.13 7.47 0.39
C MET A 51 -3.76 7.66 -0.27
N TYR A 52 -2.96 6.60 -0.20
CA TYR A 52 -1.59 6.58 -0.66
C TYR A 52 -1.31 5.31 -1.45
N TRP A 53 -0.41 5.42 -2.42
CA TRP A 53 0.29 4.27 -2.97
C TRP A 53 1.78 4.39 -2.68
N TYR A 54 2.36 3.27 -2.30
CA TYR A 54 3.78 3.09 -2.10
C TYR A 54 4.31 1.98 -2.99
N LYS A 55 5.56 2.11 -3.42
CA LYS A 55 6.30 1.08 -4.15
C LYS A 55 7.50 0.65 -3.33
N GLN A 56 7.69 -0.65 -3.19
CA GLN A 56 8.94 -1.25 -2.74
C GLN A 56 9.60 -1.93 -3.94
N PRO A 57 10.70 -1.38 -4.49
CA PRO A 57 11.45 -1.99 -5.57
C PRO A 57 11.98 -3.39 -5.21
N VAL A 58 12.29 -4.19 -6.23
CA VAL A 58 12.94 -5.49 -6.02
C VAL A 58 14.44 -5.27 -5.76
N GLY A 59 14.94 -5.73 -4.60
CA GLY A 59 16.37 -5.68 -4.28
C GLY A 59 16.65 -5.84 -2.78
N LYS A 60 17.88 -6.22 -2.42
CA LYS A 60 18.32 -6.15 -1.02
C LYS A 60 18.42 -4.68 -0.62
N ASN A 61 17.79 -4.30 0.49
CA ASN A 61 17.73 -2.94 1.04
C ASN A 61 16.83 -1.94 0.28
N ALA A 62 15.84 -2.42 -0.48
CA ALA A 62 14.87 -1.52 -1.11
C ALA A 62 13.98 -0.84 -0.05
N SER A 63 14.03 0.50 -0.01
CA SER A 63 13.16 1.33 0.82
C SER A 63 11.80 1.53 0.16
N LEU A 64 10.81 1.83 0.99
CA LEU A 64 9.46 2.16 0.55
C LEU A 64 9.46 3.58 -0.05
N GLN A 65 8.98 3.73 -1.29
CA GLN A 65 8.87 4.99 -2.00
C GLN A 65 7.41 5.40 -2.06
N LEU A 66 7.09 6.64 -1.70
CA LEU A 66 5.76 7.21 -1.97
C LEU A 66 5.61 7.39 -3.49
N VAL A 67 4.49 6.94 -4.03
CA VAL A 67 4.17 7.07 -5.46
C VAL A 67 3.18 8.21 -5.64
N VAL A 68 2.07 8.15 -4.89
CA VAL A 68 1.00 9.13 -4.96
C VAL A 68 0.29 9.27 -3.64
N ARG A 69 -0.11 10.50 -3.34
CA ARG A 69 -1.03 10.88 -2.28
C ARG A 69 -2.30 11.45 -2.91
N SER A 70 -3.47 11.10 -2.39
CA SER A 70 -4.72 11.72 -2.83
C SER A 70 -5.70 11.84 -1.68
N VAL A 71 -6.09 13.09 -1.41
CA VAL A 71 -7.26 13.40 -0.59
C VAL A 71 -8.50 13.13 -1.43
N GLU A 72 -9.55 12.60 -0.81
CA GLU A 72 -10.81 12.37 -1.53
C GLU A 72 -11.40 13.69 -2.06
N GLY A 73 -11.84 13.66 -3.32
CA GLY A 73 -12.37 14.83 -4.02
C GLY A 73 -11.30 15.78 -4.59
N THR A 74 -10.00 15.53 -4.34
CA THR A 74 -8.91 16.34 -4.91
C THR A 74 -8.18 15.62 -6.04
N LYS A 75 -7.34 16.36 -6.76
CA LYS A 75 -6.38 15.76 -7.71
C LYS A 75 -5.35 14.92 -6.94
N ALA A 76 -4.92 13.83 -7.54
CA ALA A 76 -3.80 13.03 -7.07
C ALA A 76 -2.46 13.79 -7.20
N GLU A 77 -1.64 13.69 -6.15
CA GLU A 77 -0.32 14.30 -6.03
C GLU A 77 0.74 13.20 -6.16
N PHE A 78 1.37 13.11 -7.34
CA PHE A 78 2.45 12.15 -7.61
C PHE A 78 3.81 12.73 -7.22
N GLU A 79 4.68 11.85 -6.70
CA GLU A 79 6.11 12.16 -6.55
C GLU A 79 6.78 12.33 -7.92
N GLU A 80 7.84 13.15 -7.98
CA GLU A 80 8.45 13.62 -9.24
C GLU A 80 8.83 12.46 -10.18
N ASP A 81 9.43 11.40 -9.63
CA ASP A 81 9.87 10.21 -10.37
C ASP A 81 8.72 9.46 -11.08
N PHE A 82 7.47 9.69 -10.67
CA PHE A 82 6.29 8.96 -11.16
C PHE A 82 5.39 9.79 -12.07
N LYS A 83 5.48 11.12 -12.04
CA LYS A 83 4.57 12.04 -12.77
C LYS A 83 4.48 11.81 -14.27
N SER A 84 5.54 11.28 -14.89
CA SER A 84 5.62 11.11 -16.35
C SER A 84 4.76 9.97 -16.89
N ARG A 85 4.61 8.86 -16.13
CA ARG A 85 3.96 7.63 -16.61
C ARG A 85 2.84 7.12 -15.72
N PHE A 86 2.77 7.60 -14.48
CA PHE A 86 1.74 7.18 -13.53
C PHE A 86 0.59 8.18 -13.56
N GLN A 87 -0.62 7.66 -13.65
CA GLN A 87 -1.84 8.45 -13.79
C GLN A 87 -2.89 8.00 -12.78
N SER A 88 -3.65 8.95 -12.25
CA SER A 88 -4.79 8.66 -11.37
C SER A 88 -5.83 9.77 -11.48
N SER A 89 -7.10 9.38 -11.37
CA SER A 89 -8.21 10.33 -11.25
C SER A 89 -8.46 10.81 -9.81
N GLY A 90 -7.56 10.47 -8.88
CA GLY A 90 -7.70 10.75 -7.46
C GLY A 90 -8.58 9.73 -6.73
N THR A 91 -8.62 9.87 -5.41
CA THR A 91 -9.45 9.05 -4.52
C THR A 91 -10.93 9.38 -4.71
N LYS A 92 -11.74 8.36 -4.95
CA LYS A 92 -13.21 8.45 -5.06
C LYS A 92 -13.86 7.25 -4.39
N ALA A 93 -14.84 7.50 -3.52
CA ALA A 93 -15.59 6.44 -2.83
C ALA A 93 -14.66 5.41 -2.18
N ASN A 94 -13.61 5.90 -1.51
CA ASN A 94 -12.62 5.10 -0.78
C ASN A 94 -11.84 4.11 -1.67
N SER A 95 -11.73 4.47 -2.95
CA SER A 95 -10.92 3.79 -3.93
C SER A 95 -9.91 4.73 -4.55
N LEU A 96 -8.65 4.29 -4.61
CA LEU A 96 -7.57 4.97 -5.30
C LEU A 96 -6.96 4.03 -6.34
N SER A 97 -7.20 4.34 -7.60
CA SER A 97 -6.65 3.61 -8.74
C SER A 97 -5.49 4.37 -9.36
N VAL A 98 -4.42 3.64 -9.70
CA VAL A 98 -3.23 4.18 -10.38
C VAL A 98 -2.95 3.35 -11.62
N THR A 99 -2.90 4.00 -12.77
CA THR A 99 -2.47 3.39 -14.02
C THR A 99 -1.01 3.73 -14.28
N ILE A 100 -0.23 2.71 -14.59
CA ILE A 100 1.15 2.81 -15.04
C ILE A 100 1.13 2.61 -16.55
N ASP A 101 1.47 3.65 -17.30
CA ASP A 101 1.60 3.54 -18.75
C ASP A 101 2.99 3.06 -19.15
N HIS A 102 3.04 2.25 -20.20
CA HIS A 102 4.27 1.69 -20.77
C HIS A 102 5.17 1.08 -19.69
N VAL A 103 4.74 -0.05 -19.12
CA VAL A 103 5.43 -0.70 -18.00
C VAL A 103 6.88 -1.03 -18.37
N LEU A 104 7.80 -0.66 -17.48
CA LEU A 104 9.23 -0.90 -17.60
C LEU A 104 9.70 -1.96 -16.59
N LEU A 105 10.87 -2.55 -16.82
CA LEU A 105 11.45 -3.51 -15.86
C LEU A 105 11.67 -2.89 -14.48
N SER A 106 12.01 -1.59 -14.43
CA SER A 106 12.18 -0.82 -13.20
C SER A 106 10.87 -0.63 -12.41
N ASP A 107 9.70 -0.85 -13.02
CA ASP A 107 8.41 -0.82 -12.33
C ASP A 107 8.15 -2.08 -11.50
N SER A 108 9.00 -3.10 -11.65
CA SER A 108 8.94 -4.32 -10.84
C SER A 108 9.11 -3.98 -9.37
N GLY A 109 8.16 -4.44 -8.55
CA GLY A 109 8.16 -4.20 -7.13
C GLY A 109 6.86 -4.63 -6.49
N THR A 110 6.80 -4.48 -5.17
CA THR A 110 5.55 -4.66 -4.41
C THR A 110 4.91 -3.30 -4.23
N TYR A 111 3.63 -3.19 -4.58
CA TYR A 111 2.86 -1.96 -4.41
C TYR A 111 1.93 -2.10 -3.21
N PHE A 112 1.99 -1.14 -2.30
CA PHE A 112 1.18 -1.11 -1.08
C PHE A 112 0.26 0.10 -1.14
N CYS A 113 -1.03 -0.10 -0.83
CA CYS A 113 -1.91 1.02 -0.56
C CYS A 113 -2.06 1.25 0.94
N ALA A 114 -2.24 2.51 1.33
CA ALA A 114 -2.51 2.90 2.70
C ALA A 114 -3.57 4.00 2.74
N LYS A 115 -4.21 4.16 3.89
CA LYS A 115 -5.09 5.28 4.20
C LYS A 115 -4.60 5.94 5.49
N GLN A 116 -4.76 7.25 5.59
CA GLN A 116 -4.58 7.97 6.85
C GLN A 116 -5.93 8.01 7.56
N ASP A 117 -5.97 7.51 8.79
CA ASP A 117 -7.15 7.65 9.63
C ASP A 117 -7.29 9.12 10.07
N THR A 118 -8.46 9.69 9.84
CA THR A 118 -8.87 10.98 10.40
C THR A 118 -9.28 10.73 11.85
N LEU A 119 -8.45 11.17 12.80
CA LEU A 119 -8.81 11.25 14.22
C LEU A 119 -9.88 12.33 14.44
#